data_AF-A0A433XK79-F1
#
_entry.id   AF-A0A433XK79-F1
#
_cell.length_a   1.000
_cell.length_b   1.000
_cell.length_c   1.000
_cell.angle_alpha   90.00
_cell.angle_beta   90.00
_cell.angle_gamma   90.00
#
_symmetry.space_group_name_H-M   'P 1'
#
loop_
_entity.id
_entity.type
_entity.pdbx_description
1 polymer ?
#
loop_
_entity_poly.entity_id
_entity_poly.type
_entity_poly.pdbx_seq_one_letter_code
_entity_poly.pdbx_strand_id
1 'polypeptide(L)'
;MWKTAVGMLTMAMMLGLGSAPAVAEDDGALGLPAGPKAVLSQSAEDGAALRALLGTARDAAGWAEAFPGITDQAAIGALVRYLEINGPFTGLPEGDGAAVIAALPADGAELFAANCLSCHGGQRYFLEQDRDEAGWMGIFEAPYHRRLLTEGAERETFASYAAAVTPLALDPVPEPMLDAR
;
A
#
# COMPACT_ATOMS: atom_id res chain seq x y z
N MET A 1 -64.39 -7.97 34.97
CA MET A 1 -63.32 -7.25 35.68
C MET A 1 -62.07 -8.11 35.69
N TRP A 2 -61.08 -7.85 34.83
CA TRP A 2 -59.65 -7.85 35.17
C TRP A 2 -58.87 -7.30 33.96
N LYS A 3 -58.12 -6.22 34.18
CA LYS A 3 -57.12 -5.67 33.26
C LYS A 3 -55.79 -6.38 33.55
N THR A 4 -55.08 -6.86 32.55
CA THR A 4 -53.66 -7.18 32.65
C THR A 4 -52.91 -6.38 31.60
N ALA A 5 -52.27 -5.31 32.05
CA ALA A 5 -51.27 -4.58 31.31
C ALA A 5 -49.94 -5.32 31.46
N VAL A 6 -49.34 -5.75 30.35
CA VAL A 6 -47.96 -6.22 30.30
C VAL A 6 -47.17 -5.12 29.62
N GLY A 7 -46.24 -4.53 30.38
CA GLY A 7 -45.42 -3.40 29.95
C GLY A 7 -44.41 -3.82 28.89
N MET A 8 -44.27 -2.98 27.86
CA MET A 8 -43.14 -3.02 26.92
C MET A 8 -41.89 -2.48 27.62
N LEU A 9 -40.88 -3.33 27.80
CA LEU A 9 -39.54 -2.92 28.19
C LEU A 9 -38.76 -2.60 26.90
N THR A 10 -38.62 -1.31 26.59
CA THR A 10 -37.82 -0.85 25.44
C THR A 10 -36.35 -0.82 25.86
N MET A 11 -35.60 -1.86 25.49
CA MET A 11 -34.14 -1.89 25.68
C MET A 11 -33.47 -1.17 24.51
N ALA A 12 -33.11 0.11 24.71
CA ALA A 12 -32.34 0.89 23.75
C ALA A 12 -30.87 0.44 23.80
N MET A 13 -30.46 -0.37 22.82
CA MET A 13 -29.09 -0.81 22.64
C MET A 13 -28.34 0.28 21.85
N MET A 14 -27.66 1.19 22.55
CA MET A 14 -26.74 2.14 21.92
C MET A 14 -25.48 1.38 21.48
N LEU A 15 -25.43 1.01 20.20
CA LEU A 15 -24.19 0.60 19.52
C LEU A 15 -23.29 1.82 19.37
N GLY A 16 -22.27 1.91 20.22
CA GLY A 16 -21.16 2.83 20.00
C GLY A 16 -20.38 2.41 18.77
N LEU A 17 -20.41 3.25 17.72
CA LEU A 17 -19.46 3.16 16.63
C LEU A 17 -18.09 3.54 17.19
N GLY A 18 -17.26 2.54 17.45
CA GLY A 18 -15.82 2.75 17.64
C GLY A 18 -15.20 3.07 16.30
N SER A 19 -14.90 4.35 16.06
CA SER A 19 -13.96 4.75 15.02
C SER A 19 -12.57 4.24 15.41
N ALA A 20 -12.12 3.15 14.78
CA ALA A 20 -10.72 2.77 14.89
C ALA A 20 -9.87 3.85 14.22
N PRO A 21 -8.78 4.34 14.83
CA PRO A 21 -7.84 5.19 14.13
C PRO A 21 -7.19 4.37 13.02
N ALA A 22 -7.28 4.85 11.78
CA ALA A 22 -6.43 4.39 10.69
C ALA A 22 -5.01 4.88 11.01
N VAL A 23 -4.22 4.04 11.67
CA VAL A 23 -2.79 4.28 11.82
C VAL A 23 -2.18 3.95 10.47
N ALA A 24 -1.90 4.97 9.66
CA ALA A 24 -0.84 4.88 8.68
C ALA A 24 0.47 4.83 9.51
N GLU A 25 0.85 3.63 9.96
CA GLU A 25 2.15 3.43 10.58
C GLU A 25 3.21 3.71 9.52
N ASP A 26 4.24 4.45 9.94
CA ASP A 26 5.45 4.70 9.19
C ASP A 26 5.98 3.38 8.61
N ASP A 27 5.87 3.17 7.29
CA ASP A 27 6.40 1.97 6.61
C ASP A 27 7.90 1.77 6.93
N GLY A 28 8.60 2.85 7.30
CA GLY A 28 9.97 2.83 7.82
C GLY A 28 10.13 2.03 9.13
N ALA A 29 9.10 1.97 9.98
CA ALA A 29 9.10 1.18 11.22
C ALA A 29 9.10 -0.34 10.94
N LEU A 30 8.57 -0.77 9.79
CA LEU A 30 8.61 -2.15 9.34
C LEU A 30 9.89 -2.50 8.57
N GLY A 31 10.77 -1.51 8.34
CA GLY A 31 12.01 -1.66 7.58
C GLY A 31 11.79 -2.13 6.13
N LEU A 32 10.62 -1.83 5.57
CA LEU A 32 10.32 -2.04 4.16
C LEU A 32 10.75 -0.79 3.37
N PRO A 33 11.16 -0.93 2.10
CA PRO A 33 11.22 0.20 1.18
C PRO A 33 9.88 0.93 1.13
N ALA A 34 9.90 2.25 0.95
CA ALA A 34 8.68 3.06 0.95
C ALA A 34 7.71 2.60 -0.16
N GLY A 35 6.43 2.43 0.19
CA GLY A 35 5.38 2.13 -0.76
C GLY A 35 5.04 3.32 -1.67
N PRO A 36 4.41 3.09 -2.84
CA PRO A 36 3.90 4.13 -3.73
C PRO A 36 3.15 5.27 -3.04
N LYS A 37 2.30 5.01 -2.04
CA LYS A 37 1.54 6.06 -1.33
C LYS A 37 2.46 6.89 -0.42
N ALA A 38 3.44 6.27 0.22
CA ALA A 38 4.45 6.95 1.01
C ALA A 38 5.41 7.79 0.14
N VAL A 39 5.66 7.37 -1.11
CA VAL A 39 6.40 8.18 -2.10
C VAL A 39 5.55 9.35 -2.57
N LEU A 40 4.26 9.11 -2.86
CA LEU A 40 3.33 10.15 -3.32
C LEU A 40 3.11 11.25 -2.27
N SER A 41 3.07 10.90 -0.98
CA SER A 41 2.87 11.85 0.11
C SER A 41 3.99 12.89 0.22
N GLN A 42 5.19 12.57 -0.24
CA GLN A 42 6.32 13.51 -0.28
C GLN A 42 6.12 14.62 -1.32
N SER A 43 5.19 14.45 -2.27
CA SER A 43 4.94 15.37 -3.38
C SER A 43 3.59 16.08 -3.32
N ALA A 44 2.77 15.80 -2.30
CA ALA A 44 1.33 16.08 -2.33
C ALA A 44 0.85 17.13 -1.30
N GLU A 45 1.21 18.40 -1.48
CA GLU A 45 0.70 19.48 -0.62
C GLU A 45 -0.71 19.97 -1.05
N ASP A 46 -1.00 20.03 -2.35
CA ASP A 46 -2.28 20.49 -2.89
C ASP A 46 -3.17 19.31 -3.32
N GLY A 47 -4.20 19.02 -2.52
CA GLY A 47 -5.15 17.95 -2.79
C GLY A 47 -6.03 18.18 -4.03
N ALA A 48 -6.30 19.43 -4.43
CA ALA A 48 -7.06 19.69 -5.66
C ALA A 48 -6.22 19.40 -6.91
N ALA A 49 -4.97 19.85 -6.92
CA ALA A 49 -4.03 19.54 -7.99
C ALA A 49 -3.75 18.03 -8.07
N LEU A 50 -3.54 17.37 -6.92
CA LEU A 50 -3.33 15.93 -6.87
C LEU A 50 -4.53 15.14 -7.42
N ARG A 51 -5.77 15.49 -7.04
CA ARG A 51 -6.96 14.82 -7.61
C ARG A 51 -7.07 14.98 -9.11
N ALA A 52 -6.84 16.19 -9.63
CA ALA A 52 -6.87 16.45 -11.06
C ALA A 52 -5.80 15.62 -11.79
N LEU A 53 -4.61 15.51 -11.19
CA LEU A 53 -3.56 14.64 -11.68
C LEU A 53 -4.02 13.18 -11.69
N LEU A 54 -4.42 12.62 -10.55
CA LEU A 54 -4.81 11.22 -10.38
C LEU A 54 -6.06 10.80 -11.18
N GLY A 55 -6.94 11.75 -11.51
CA GLY A 55 -8.14 11.51 -12.32
C GLY A 55 -7.89 11.38 -13.82
N THR A 56 -6.64 11.52 -14.28
CA THR A 56 -6.27 11.45 -15.70
C THR A 56 -5.50 10.17 -15.99
N ALA A 57 -5.89 9.44 -17.03
CA ALA A 57 -5.14 8.29 -17.52
C ALA A 57 -3.84 8.76 -18.20
N ARG A 58 -2.72 8.13 -17.86
CA ARG A 58 -1.39 8.34 -18.47
C ARG A 58 -0.72 7.00 -18.68
N ASP A 59 0.22 6.96 -19.61
CA ASP A 59 1.18 5.87 -19.74
C ASP A 59 2.34 6.05 -18.74
N ALA A 60 3.21 5.05 -18.66
CA ALA A 60 4.36 5.06 -17.75
C ALA A 60 5.23 6.32 -17.88
N ALA A 61 5.49 6.77 -19.11
CA ALA A 61 6.30 7.96 -19.37
C ALA A 61 5.60 9.22 -18.84
N GLY A 62 4.31 9.39 -19.12
CA GLY A 62 3.53 10.51 -18.62
C GLY A 62 3.40 10.52 -17.09
N TRP A 63 3.37 9.35 -16.45
CA TRP A 63 3.42 9.27 -14.99
C TRP A 63 4.79 9.66 -14.43
N ALA A 64 5.88 9.18 -15.01
CA ALA A 64 7.23 9.53 -14.57
C ALA A 64 7.49 11.05 -14.69
N GLU A 65 7.04 11.67 -15.78
CA GLU A 65 7.14 13.13 -16.00
C GLU A 65 6.35 13.96 -14.98
N ALA A 66 5.28 13.39 -14.39
CA ALA A 66 4.47 14.07 -13.40
C ALA A 66 5.17 14.22 -12.03
N PHE A 67 6.25 13.47 -11.78
CA PHE A 67 6.95 13.46 -10.50
C PHE A 67 8.47 13.66 -10.64
N PRO A 68 8.94 14.80 -11.18
CA PRO A 68 10.36 15.05 -11.44
C PRO A 68 11.23 15.14 -10.18
N GLY A 69 10.62 15.26 -8.99
CA GLY A 69 11.32 15.31 -7.70
C GLY A 69 11.75 13.94 -7.16
N ILE A 70 11.23 12.84 -7.72
CA ILE A 70 11.56 11.47 -7.28
C ILE A 70 12.73 10.97 -8.13
N THR A 71 13.89 10.84 -7.51
CA THR A 71 15.15 10.48 -8.21
C THR A 71 15.51 9.00 -8.09
N ASP A 72 15.03 8.33 -7.03
CA ASP A 72 15.17 6.88 -6.86
C ASP A 72 14.36 6.15 -7.94
N GLN A 73 15.06 5.37 -8.77
CA GLN A 73 14.48 4.65 -9.90
C GLN A 73 13.53 3.53 -9.47
N ALA A 74 13.80 2.87 -8.34
CA ALA A 74 12.92 1.84 -7.80
C ALA A 74 11.63 2.48 -7.27
N ALA A 75 11.77 3.60 -6.54
CA ALA A 75 10.63 4.33 -5.99
C ALA A 75 9.71 4.90 -7.09
N ILE A 76 10.27 5.57 -8.10
CA ILE A 76 9.45 6.10 -9.21
C ILE A 76 8.87 4.96 -10.06
N GLY A 77 9.62 3.89 -10.29
CA GLY A 77 9.13 2.71 -11.01
C GLY A 77 7.92 2.07 -10.30
N ALA A 78 8.02 1.85 -8.99
CA ALA A 78 6.93 1.33 -8.17
C ALA A 78 5.71 2.26 -8.17
N LEU A 79 5.92 3.58 -8.03
CA LEU A 79 4.84 4.56 -8.08
C LEU A 79 4.13 4.57 -9.44
N VAL A 80 4.88 4.62 -10.54
CA VAL A 80 4.32 4.61 -11.90
C VAL A 80 3.47 3.37 -12.13
N ARG A 81 3.99 2.18 -11.80
CA ARG A 81 3.24 0.93 -11.97
C ARG A 81 1.98 0.89 -11.12
N TYR A 82 2.07 1.34 -9.86
CA TYR A 82 0.90 1.47 -8.99
C TYR A 82 -0.20 2.35 -9.60
N LEU A 83 0.17 3.51 -10.15
CA LEU A 83 -0.77 4.44 -10.78
C LEU A 83 -1.35 3.90 -12.10
N GLU A 84 -0.58 3.14 -12.88
CA GLU A 84 -1.09 2.45 -14.08
C GLU A 84 -2.08 1.33 -13.75
N ILE A 85 -1.83 0.56 -12.67
CA ILE A 85 -2.66 -0.57 -12.28
C ILE A 85 -3.98 -0.11 -11.65
N ASN A 86 -3.92 0.92 -10.79
CA ASN A 86 -5.05 1.32 -9.95
C ASN A 86 -5.81 2.54 -10.49
N GLY A 87 -5.18 3.33 -11.37
CA GLY A 87 -5.78 4.52 -11.96
C GLY A 87 -6.57 4.24 -13.26
N PRO A 88 -7.21 5.28 -13.83
CA PRO A 88 -7.41 6.61 -13.24
C PRO A 88 -8.39 6.57 -12.06
N PHE A 89 -8.18 7.44 -11.08
CA PHE A 89 -8.97 7.46 -9.86
C PHE A 89 -10.16 8.43 -9.99
N THR A 90 -11.37 7.94 -9.71
CA THR A 90 -12.58 8.77 -9.72
C THR A 90 -13.21 8.81 -8.33
N GLY A 91 -13.90 9.91 -8.01
CA GLY A 91 -14.59 10.05 -6.72
C GLY A 91 -13.69 10.28 -5.50
N LEU A 92 -12.43 10.71 -5.71
CA LEU A 92 -11.52 11.06 -4.62
C LEU A 92 -12.06 12.24 -3.78
N PRO A 93 -11.92 12.20 -2.44
CA PRO A 93 -12.50 13.19 -1.54
C PRO A 93 -11.88 14.57 -1.72
N GLU A 94 -12.65 15.63 -1.51
CA GLU A 94 -12.07 16.96 -1.34
C GLU A 94 -11.22 17.04 -0.05
N GLY A 95 -10.17 17.85 -0.05
CA GLY A 95 -9.28 17.99 1.10
C GLY A 95 -7.84 18.31 0.71
N ASP A 96 -6.94 18.14 1.66
CA ASP A 96 -5.50 18.17 1.44
C ASP A 96 -5.00 16.91 0.72
N GLY A 97 -3.72 16.89 0.33
CA GLY A 97 -3.14 15.74 -0.35
C GLY A 97 -3.17 14.46 0.49
N ALA A 98 -3.07 14.56 1.82
CA ALA A 98 -3.11 13.40 2.71
C ALA A 98 -4.47 12.70 2.66
N ALA A 99 -5.58 13.46 2.69
CA ALA A 99 -6.93 12.91 2.55
C ALA A 99 -7.14 12.22 1.19
N VAL A 100 -6.56 12.78 0.12
CA VAL A 100 -6.61 12.20 -1.22
C VAL A 100 -5.84 10.89 -1.30
N ILE A 101 -4.61 10.86 -0.76
CA ILE A 101 -3.75 9.66 -0.75
C ILE A 101 -4.37 8.54 0.10
N ALA A 102 -4.94 8.88 1.25
CA ALA A 102 -5.58 7.91 2.13
C ALA A 102 -6.79 7.20 1.47
N ALA A 103 -7.42 7.85 0.48
CA ALA A 103 -8.53 7.27 -0.27
C ALA A 103 -8.10 6.36 -1.44
N LEU A 104 -6.80 6.26 -1.74
CA LEU A 104 -6.30 5.37 -2.78
C LEU A 104 -6.31 3.90 -2.31
N PRO A 105 -6.41 2.92 -3.24
CA PRO A 105 -6.27 1.50 -2.92
C PRO A 105 -4.96 1.23 -2.18
N ALA A 106 -4.93 0.17 -1.37
CA ALA A 106 -3.72 -0.21 -0.66
C ALA A 106 -2.55 -0.42 -1.62
N ASP A 107 -1.37 0.09 -1.28
CA ASP A 107 -0.17 -0.13 -2.09
C ASP A 107 0.55 -1.44 -1.69
N GLY A 108 1.62 -1.80 -2.41
CA GLY A 108 2.30 -3.07 -2.16
C GLY A 108 2.96 -3.19 -0.78
N ALA A 109 3.39 -2.08 -0.16
CA ALA A 109 3.96 -2.09 1.18
C ALA A 109 2.86 -2.33 2.22
N GLU A 110 1.73 -1.62 2.10
CA GLU A 110 0.55 -1.80 2.94
C GLU A 110 -0.03 -3.22 2.81
N LEU A 111 -0.10 -3.75 1.57
CA LEU A 111 -0.57 -5.11 1.31
C LEU A 111 0.34 -6.16 1.95
N PHE A 112 1.67 -5.98 1.91
CA PHE A 112 2.61 -6.87 2.58
C PHE A 112 2.41 -6.83 4.11
N ALA A 113 2.34 -5.63 4.69
CA ALA A 113 2.17 -5.44 6.12
C ALA A 113 0.87 -6.12 6.63
N ALA A 114 -0.23 -5.92 5.91
CA ALA A 114 -1.54 -6.44 6.28
C ALA A 114 -1.68 -7.97 6.07
N ASN A 115 -1.06 -8.54 5.03
CA ASN A 115 -1.38 -9.91 4.59
C ASN A 115 -0.23 -10.91 4.71
N CYS A 116 1.01 -10.45 4.75
CA CYS A 116 2.19 -11.32 4.65
C CYS A 116 3.01 -11.35 5.94
N LEU A 117 3.15 -10.19 6.60
CA LEU A 117 4.07 -10.04 7.74
C LEU A 117 3.75 -11.00 8.90
N SER A 118 2.47 -11.24 9.19
CA SER A 118 2.04 -12.09 10.31
C SER A 118 2.48 -13.56 10.16
N CYS A 119 2.55 -14.08 8.93
CA CYS A 119 2.99 -15.44 8.64
C CYS A 119 4.50 -15.54 8.44
N HIS A 120 5.14 -14.50 7.89
CA HIS A 120 6.56 -14.52 7.56
C HIS A 120 7.49 -13.97 8.66
N GLY A 121 6.94 -13.32 9.69
CA GLY A 121 7.65 -12.91 10.90
C GLY A 121 8.70 -11.82 10.71
N GLY A 122 8.93 -11.35 9.48
CA GLY A 122 9.83 -10.24 9.18
C GLY A 122 10.02 -10.03 7.68
N GLN A 123 10.50 -8.84 7.34
CA GLN A 123 10.75 -8.38 5.97
C GLN A 123 11.97 -9.04 5.32
N ARG A 124 12.92 -9.56 6.10
CA ARG A 124 14.19 -10.11 5.57
C ARG A 124 13.97 -11.19 4.50
N TYR A 125 13.09 -12.15 4.77
CA TYR A 125 12.80 -13.21 3.80
C TYR A 125 12.21 -12.67 2.50
N PHE A 126 11.36 -11.64 2.61
CA PHE A 126 10.76 -10.95 1.47
C PHE A 126 11.81 -10.17 0.67
N LEU A 127 12.63 -9.37 1.35
CA LEU A 127 13.65 -8.51 0.74
C LEU A 127 14.81 -9.28 0.09
N GLU A 128 15.02 -10.54 0.47
CA GLU A 128 16.03 -11.42 -0.14
C GLU A 128 15.51 -12.17 -1.38
N GLN A 129 14.21 -12.08 -1.70
CA GLN A 129 13.68 -12.75 -2.89
C GLN A 129 14.17 -12.07 -4.17
N ASP A 130 14.67 -12.86 -5.12
CA ASP A 130 14.98 -12.41 -6.47
C ASP A 130 13.94 -12.96 -7.43
N ARG A 131 12.93 -12.14 -7.72
CA ARG A 131 11.75 -12.50 -8.53
C ARG A 131 11.31 -11.28 -9.34
N ASP A 132 10.99 -11.50 -10.60
CA ASP A 132 10.27 -10.54 -11.41
C ASP A 132 8.77 -10.52 -11.06
N GLU A 133 8.01 -9.61 -11.68
CA GLU A 133 6.57 -9.43 -11.44
C GLU A 133 5.80 -10.76 -11.67
N ALA A 134 6.16 -11.52 -12.70
CA ALA A 134 5.54 -12.82 -12.98
C ALA A 134 5.86 -13.87 -11.91
N GLY A 135 7.11 -13.90 -11.41
CA GLY A 135 7.55 -14.76 -10.32
C GLY A 135 6.84 -14.43 -9.00
N TRP A 136 6.57 -13.15 -8.75
CA TRP A 136 5.76 -12.70 -7.62
C TRP A 136 4.28 -13.05 -7.78
N MET A 137 3.70 -12.87 -8.97
CA MET A 137 2.33 -13.32 -9.25
C MET A 137 2.16 -14.83 -9.04
N GLY A 138 3.16 -15.61 -9.43
CA GLY A 138 3.16 -17.07 -9.27
C GLY A 138 3.04 -17.55 -7.82
N ILE A 139 3.37 -16.73 -6.80
CA ILE A 139 3.24 -17.16 -5.40
C ILE A 139 1.78 -17.41 -5.02
N PHE A 140 0.83 -16.71 -5.66
CA PHE A 140 -0.59 -16.82 -5.38
C PHE A 140 -1.19 -18.14 -5.86
N GLU A 141 -0.47 -18.94 -6.65
CA GLU A 141 -0.87 -20.30 -7.02
C GLU A 141 -0.72 -21.29 -5.86
N ALA A 142 0.09 -20.95 -4.84
CA ALA A 142 0.26 -21.81 -3.67
C ALA A 142 -1.08 -21.96 -2.90
N PRO A 143 -1.41 -23.15 -2.37
CA PRO A 143 -2.67 -23.39 -1.67
C PRO A 143 -3.00 -22.42 -0.54
N TYR A 144 -1.97 -21.90 0.14
CA TYR A 144 -2.09 -20.94 1.24
C TYR A 144 -2.24 -19.48 0.76
N HIS A 145 -1.72 -19.12 -0.42
CA HIS A 145 -1.79 -17.76 -0.95
C HIS A 145 -2.95 -17.52 -1.91
N ARG A 146 -3.52 -18.57 -2.51
CA ARG A 146 -4.62 -18.43 -3.48
C ARG A 146 -5.88 -17.73 -2.97
N ARG A 147 -6.00 -17.56 -1.66
CA ARG A 147 -7.10 -16.85 -0.98
C ARG A 147 -6.73 -15.44 -0.52
N LEU A 148 -5.46 -15.05 -0.67
CA LEU A 148 -4.99 -13.72 -0.34
C LEU A 148 -5.15 -12.81 -1.56
N LEU A 149 -5.38 -11.53 -1.27
CA LEU A 149 -5.41 -10.45 -2.26
C LEU A 149 -6.37 -10.74 -3.42
N THR A 150 -7.57 -11.23 -3.13
CA THR A 150 -8.51 -11.65 -4.18
C THR A 150 -9.38 -10.51 -4.69
N GLU A 151 -9.19 -9.30 -4.19
CA GLU A 151 -10.01 -8.14 -4.54
C GLU A 151 -9.28 -7.22 -5.52
N GLY A 152 -10.02 -6.67 -6.47
CA GLY A 152 -9.51 -5.67 -7.42
C GLY A 152 -8.21 -6.09 -8.12
N ALA A 153 -7.19 -5.24 -7.99
CA ALA A 153 -5.86 -5.41 -8.57
C ALA A 153 -4.77 -5.58 -7.49
N GLU A 154 -5.13 -6.13 -6.32
CA GLU A 154 -4.21 -6.23 -5.17
C GLU A 154 -3.01 -7.15 -5.45
N ARG A 155 -3.19 -8.24 -6.20
CA ARG A 155 -2.08 -9.15 -6.55
C ARG A 155 -1.09 -8.49 -7.47
N GLU A 156 -1.59 -7.84 -8.52
CA GLU A 156 -0.79 -7.09 -9.49
C GLU A 156 -0.07 -5.94 -8.78
N THR A 157 -0.76 -5.21 -7.90
CA THR A 157 -0.18 -4.13 -7.10
C THR A 157 0.94 -4.62 -6.20
N PHE A 158 0.71 -5.71 -5.45
CA PHE A 158 1.74 -6.31 -4.61
C PHE A 158 2.92 -6.83 -5.44
N ALA A 159 2.66 -7.57 -6.51
CA ALA A 159 3.72 -8.20 -7.32
C ALA A 159 4.59 -7.15 -8.02
N SER A 160 4.00 -6.08 -8.53
CA SER A 160 4.75 -5.00 -9.19
C SER A 160 5.62 -4.23 -8.19
N TYR A 161 5.08 -3.91 -7.01
CA TYR A 161 5.86 -3.33 -5.92
C TYR A 161 7.01 -4.26 -5.49
N ALA A 162 6.70 -5.53 -5.22
CA ALA A 162 7.69 -6.50 -4.77
C ALA A 162 8.82 -6.67 -5.79
N ALA A 163 8.51 -6.75 -7.08
CA ALA A 163 9.50 -6.82 -8.15
C ALA A 163 10.37 -5.55 -8.25
N ALA A 164 9.83 -4.37 -7.90
CA ALA A 164 10.58 -3.12 -7.93
C ALA A 164 11.54 -2.96 -6.74
N VAL A 165 11.22 -3.56 -5.59
CA VAL A 165 11.96 -3.35 -4.34
C VAL A 165 12.75 -4.57 -3.85
N THR A 166 12.68 -5.69 -4.59
CA THR A 166 13.40 -6.93 -4.27
C THR A 166 14.22 -7.45 -5.47
N PRO A 167 15.38 -8.08 -5.24
CA PRO A 167 16.04 -8.20 -3.95
C PRO A 167 16.56 -6.82 -3.51
N LEU A 168 16.55 -6.54 -2.21
CA LEU A 168 17.15 -5.32 -1.68
C LEU A 168 18.64 -5.36 -2.00
N ALA A 169 19.10 -4.47 -2.88
CA ALA A 169 20.51 -4.29 -3.15
C ALA A 169 21.18 -3.74 -1.89
N LEU A 170 21.85 -4.61 -1.15
CA LEU A 170 22.71 -4.17 -0.06
C LEU A 170 23.96 -3.55 -0.67
N ASP A 171 24.29 -2.33 -0.25
CA ASP A 171 25.60 -1.76 -0.55
C ASP A 171 26.68 -2.76 -0.14
N PRO A 172 27.70 -2.99 -0.99
CA PRO A 172 28.82 -3.80 -0.60
C PRO A 172 29.46 -3.18 0.64
N VAL A 173 29.73 -4.01 1.65
CA VAL A 173 30.46 -3.57 2.85
C VAL A 173 31.76 -2.90 2.39
N PRO A 174 32.04 -1.65 2.78
CA PRO A 174 33.26 -0.97 2.35
C PRO A 174 34.49 -1.82 2.66
N GLU A 175 35.40 -1.98 1.69
CA GLU A 175 36.64 -2.77 1.82
C GLU A 175 37.37 -2.62 3.17
N PRO A 176 37.58 -1.41 3.73
CA PRO A 176 38.28 -1.27 5.02
C PRO A 176 37.56 -1.91 6.22
N MET A 177 36.30 -2.33 6.09
CA MET A 177 35.55 -3.07 7.11
C MET A 177 35.62 -4.59 6.94
N LEU A 178 36.14 -5.10 5.81
CA LEU A 178 36.27 -6.54 5.54
C LEU A 178 37.49 -7.15 6.26
N ASP A 179 38.53 -6.35 6.49
CA ASP A 179 39.81 -6.79 7.07
C ASP A 179 39.87 -6.73 8.61
N ALA A 180 38.81 -6.31 9.28
CA ALA A 180 38.79 -6.12 10.74
C ALA A 180 38.52 -7.42 11.55
N ARG A 181 38.90 -8.60 11.04
CA ARG A 181 38.68 -9.90 11.70
C ARG A 181 39.96 -10.49 12.28
#